data_AF-A0A7M3DQJ6-F1
#
_entry.id   AF-A0A7M3DQJ6-F1
#
_cell.length_a   1.000
_cell.length_b   1.000
_cell.length_c   1.000
_cell.angle_alpha   90.00
_cell.angle_beta   90.00
_cell.angle_gamma   90.00
#
_symmetry.space_group_name_H-M   'P 1'
#
loop_
_entity.id
_entity.type
_entity.pdbx_description
1 polymer ?
#
loop_
_entity_poly.entity_id
_entity_poly.type
_entity_poly.pdbx_seq_one_letter_code
_entity_poly.pdbx_strand_id
1 'polypeptide(L)'
;MTEDELRAQHRDLIRDAEINVRPEWLPLIAEYFTAVKEIYGESKPSVCLYAAYEDNGLVIDCDDTPWWGDQDPALKQQVRALMLDIQRRSRDV
;
A
#
# COMPACT_ATOMS: atom_id res chain seq x y z
N MET A 1 12.62 -4.14 -9.71
CA MET A 1 12.44 -3.05 -8.74
C MET A 1 13.14 -3.43 -7.45
N THR A 2 13.85 -2.52 -6.81
CA THR A 2 14.42 -2.69 -5.47
C THR A 2 13.56 -2.01 -4.40
N GLU A 3 13.79 -2.33 -3.12
CA GLU A 3 13.10 -1.66 -2.01
C GLU A 3 13.40 -0.14 -1.98
N ASP A 4 14.65 0.25 -2.26
CA ASP A 4 15.03 1.67 -2.33
C ASP A 4 14.27 2.42 -3.43
N GLU A 5 14.08 1.79 -4.60
CA GLU A 5 13.28 2.36 -5.69
C GLU A 5 11.81 2.53 -5.27
N LEU A 6 11.23 1.54 -4.60
CA LEU A 6 9.86 1.58 -4.08
C LEU A 6 9.70 2.72 -3.07
N ARG A 7 10.61 2.84 -2.09
CA ARG A 7 10.62 3.91 -1.09
C ARG A 7 10.78 5.28 -1.73
N ALA A 8 11.63 5.42 -2.73
CA ALA A 8 11.84 6.67 -3.45
C ALA A 8 10.57 7.12 -4.20
N GLN A 9 9.85 6.20 -4.85
CA GLN A 9 8.64 6.48 -5.62
C GLN A 9 7.42 6.83 -4.74
N HIS A 10 7.31 6.20 -3.58
CA HIS A 10 6.15 6.32 -2.69
C HIS A 10 6.50 6.86 -1.30
N ARG A 11 7.49 7.74 -1.20
CA ARG A 11 8.00 8.30 0.08
C ARG A 11 6.94 8.93 0.98
N ASP A 12 5.87 9.46 0.39
CA ASP A 12 4.74 10.05 1.10
C ASP A 12 3.85 8.99 1.79
N LEU A 13 3.85 7.77 1.26
CA LEU A 13 3.07 6.62 1.74
C LEU A 13 3.94 5.57 2.45
N ILE A 14 5.26 5.61 2.27
CA ILE A 14 6.24 4.72 2.90
C ILE A 14 7.19 5.56 3.75
N ARG A 15 6.93 5.62 5.05
CA ARG A 15 7.78 6.31 6.03
C ARG A 15 8.78 5.34 6.62
N ASP A 16 8.59 4.97 7.89
CA ASP A 16 9.46 4.07 8.65
C ASP A 16 9.00 2.61 8.57
N ALA A 17 8.22 2.26 7.55
CA ALA A 17 7.60 0.95 7.41
C ALA A 17 8.63 -0.17 7.26
N GLU A 18 8.39 -1.30 7.91
CA GLU A 18 9.15 -2.53 7.71
C GLU A 18 8.67 -3.24 6.44
N ILE A 19 9.59 -3.62 5.54
CA ILE A 19 9.28 -4.31 4.28
C ILE A 19 10.08 -5.60 4.24
N ASN A 20 9.46 -6.70 4.65
CA ASN A 20 10.06 -8.03 4.75
C ASN A 20 9.35 -9.00 3.80
N VAL A 21 9.49 -8.76 2.49
CA VAL A 21 8.82 -9.53 1.43
C VAL A 21 9.80 -9.97 0.36
N ARG A 22 9.35 -10.91 -0.47
CA ARG A 22 10.14 -11.35 -1.63
C ARG A 22 10.24 -10.25 -2.68
N PRO A 23 11.38 -10.10 -3.39
CA PRO A 23 11.56 -9.04 -4.38
C PRO A 23 10.51 -9.01 -5.49
N GLU A 24 9.96 -10.16 -5.88
CA GLU A 24 8.90 -10.29 -6.89
C GLU A 24 7.58 -9.61 -6.51
N TRP A 25 7.36 -9.33 -5.21
CA TRP A 25 6.16 -8.65 -4.72
C TRP A 25 6.33 -7.13 -4.58
N LEU A 26 7.55 -6.59 -4.65
CA LEU A 26 7.78 -5.14 -4.61
C LEU A 26 6.99 -4.38 -5.70
N PRO A 27 6.88 -4.89 -6.96
CA PRO A 27 6.02 -4.28 -7.97
C PRO A 27 4.54 -4.26 -7.59
N LEU A 28 4.03 -5.26 -6.85
CA LEU A 28 2.64 -5.28 -6.38
C LEU A 28 2.39 -4.21 -5.31
N ILE A 29 3.37 -3.97 -4.44
CA ILE A 29 3.31 -2.89 -3.45
C ILE A 29 3.33 -1.52 -4.16
N ALA A 30 4.17 -1.34 -5.19
CA ALA A 30 4.19 -0.12 -6.00
C ALA A 30 2.86 0.11 -6.73
N GLU A 31 2.26 -0.95 -7.29
CA GLU A 31 0.95 -0.92 -7.92
C GLU A 31 -0.13 -0.47 -6.92
N TYR A 32 -0.13 -1.07 -5.72
CA TYR A 32 -1.04 -0.69 -4.64
C TYR A 32 -0.95 0.82 -4.33
N PHE A 33 0.25 1.36 -4.12
CA PHE A 33 0.39 2.78 -3.79
C PHE A 33 0.08 3.73 -4.95
N THR A 34 0.33 3.31 -6.19
CA THR A 34 -0.10 4.08 -7.37
C THR A 34 -1.63 4.19 -7.38
N ALA A 35 -2.32 3.06 -7.23
CA ALA A 35 -3.78 3.03 -7.21
C ALA A 35 -4.38 3.74 -5.98
N VAL A 36 -3.73 3.71 -4.81
CA VAL A 36 -4.12 4.54 -3.66
C VAL A 36 -4.11 6.02 -4.03
N LYS A 37 -3.04 6.51 -4.67
CA LYS A 37 -2.96 7.91 -5.11
C LYS A 37 -4.06 8.26 -6.12
N GLU A 38 -4.40 7.34 -7.02
CA GLU A 38 -5.50 7.52 -7.97
C GLU A 38 -6.87 7.58 -7.29
N ILE A 39 -7.12 6.72 -6.29
CA ILE A 39 -8.37 6.73 -5.51
C ILE A 39 -8.58 8.08 -4.82
N TYR A 40 -7.54 8.60 -4.17
CA TYR A 40 -7.61 9.89 -3.48
C TYR A 40 -7.54 11.09 -4.44
N GLY A 41 -7.00 10.93 -5.66
CA GLY A 41 -6.92 11.98 -6.67
C GLY A 41 -6.13 13.19 -6.16
N GLU A 42 -6.78 14.36 -6.11
CA GLU A 42 -6.17 15.59 -5.58
C GLU A 42 -6.20 15.66 -4.05
N SER A 43 -6.99 14.80 -3.40
CA SER A 43 -7.03 14.70 -1.94
C SER A 43 -5.82 13.92 -1.42
N LYS A 44 -5.54 14.09 -0.13
CA LYS A 44 -4.39 13.47 0.50
C LYS A 44 -4.77 12.09 1.05
N PRO A 45 -4.05 11.00 0.76
CA PRO A 45 -4.34 9.71 1.36
C PRO A 45 -4.28 9.76 2.89
N SER A 46 -5.27 9.14 3.55
CA SER A 46 -5.28 8.94 5.01
C SER A 46 -4.57 7.67 5.46
N VAL A 47 -4.04 6.89 4.52
CA VAL A 47 -3.32 5.64 4.78
C VAL A 47 -1.84 5.81 4.52
N CYS A 48 -1.01 5.16 5.32
CA CYS A 48 0.40 4.94 5.02
C CYS A 48 0.78 3.49 5.34
N LEU A 49 1.84 2.99 4.70
CA LEU A 49 2.38 1.68 5.01
C LEU A 49 2.84 1.64 6.47
N TYR A 50 2.33 0.66 7.22
CA TYR A 50 2.87 0.29 8.51
C TYR A 50 3.91 -0.82 8.33
N ALA A 51 3.54 -1.90 7.64
CA ALA A 51 4.43 -3.01 7.33
C ALA A 51 4.00 -3.75 6.06
N ALA A 52 4.94 -4.43 5.42
CA ALA A 52 4.67 -5.45 4.41
C ALA A 52 5.44 -6.72 4.77
N TYR A 53 4.75 -7.86 4.78
CA TYR A 53 5.33 -9.16 5.16
C TYR A 53 4.65 -10.32 4.45
N GLU A 54 5.27 -11.50 4.57
CA GLU A 54 4.72 -12.74 4.02
C GLU A 54 3.87 -13.48 5.05
N ASP A 55 2.60 -13.74 4.71
CA ASP A 55 1.71 -14.68 5.39
C ASP A 55 0.73 -15.28 4.38
N ASN A 56 1.06 -16.49 3.88
CA ASN A 56 0.30 -17.17 2.82
C ASN A 56 0.03 -16.24 1.62
N GLY A 57 1.05 -15.46 1.22
CA GLY A 57 0.96 -14.37 0.25
C GLY A 57 1.55 -13.07 0.81
N LEU A 58 1.52 -12.01 0.00
CA LEU A 58 1.85 -10.65 0.40
C LEU A 58 0.77 -10.12 1.33
N VAL A 59 1.17 -9.63 2.51
CA VAL A 59 0.35 -8.80 3.38
C VAL A 59 0.84 -7.36 3.29
N ILE A 60 -0.08 -6.44 3.00
CA ILE A 60 0.11 -4.99 3.10
C ILE A 60 -0.67 -4.54 4.32
N ASP A 61 0.03 -4.06 5.34
CA ASP A 61 -0.56 -3.51 6.55
C ASP A 61 -0.43 -1.99 6.53
N CYS A 62 -1.55 -1.28 6.63
CA CYS A 62 -1.58 0.17 6.56
C CYS A 62 -2.08 0.76 7.88
N ASP A 63 -1.37 1.77 8.36
CA ASP A 63 -1.89 2.66 9.38
C ASP A 63 -2.95 3.56 8.73
N ASP A 64 -4.20 3.42 9.18
CA ASP A 64 -5.18 4.47 9.02
C ASP A 64 -4.80 5.59 9.99
N THR A 65 -4.46 6.76 9.44
CA THR A 65 -4.09 7.93 10.24
C THR A 65 -5.32 8.82 10.40
N PRO A 66 -6.16 8.64 11.44
CA PRO A 66 -7.44 9.36 11.54
C PRO A 66 -7.28 10.87 11.74
N TRP A 67 -6.07 11.35 12.02
CA TRP A 67 -5.72 12.77 12.14
C TRP A 67 -5.03 13.35 10.90
N TRP A 68 -4.90 12.61 9.79
CA TRP A 68 -4.20 13.06 8.58
C TRP A 68 -4.83 12.52 7.29
N GLY A 69 -4.84 13.36 6.24
CA GLY A 69 -5.44 12.97 4.96
C GLY A 69 -6.98 12.97 4.96
N ASP A 70 -7.55 12.61 3.81
CA ASP A 70 -8.97 12.54 3.57
C ASP A 70 -9.58 11.29 4.23
N GLN A 71 -10.61 11.53 5.03
CA GLN A 71 -11.24 10.51 5.86
C GLN A 71 -12.53 9.96 5.23
N ASP A 72 -12.83 10.28 3.96
CA ASP A 72 -14.02 9.79 3.26
C ASP A 72 -14.11 8.24 3.34
N PRO A 73 -15.17 7.70 3.99
CA PRO A 73 -15.37 6.26 4.10
C PRO A 73 -15.43 5.54 2.75
N ALA A 74 -15.92 6.19 1.69
CA ALA A 74 -16.00 5.61 0.36
C ALA A 74 -14.61 5.40 -0.26
N LEU A 75 -13.69 6.35 -0.06
CA LEU A 75 -12.30 6.22 -0.49
C LEU A 75 -11.60 5.10 0.28
N LYS A 76 -11.78 5.05 1.60
CA LYS A 76 -11.23 3.98 2.44
C LYS A 76 -11.75 2.60 2.06
N GLN A 77 -13.02 2.50 1.69
CA GLN A 77 -13.60 1.24 1.23
C GLN A 77 -12.97 0.77 -0.09
N GLN A 78 -12.69 1.69 -1.03
CA GLN A 78 -11.99 1.37 -2.28
C GLN A 78 -10.56 0.90 -2.02
N VAL A 79 -9.81 1.58 -1.14
CA VAL A 79 -8.45 1.18 -0.74
C VAL A 79 -8.44 -0.23 -0.13
N ARG A 80 -9.43 -0.53 0.73
CA ARG A 80 -9.56 -1.87 1.33
C ARG A 80 -9.84 -2.95 0.29
N ALA A 81 -10.70 -2.66 -0.69
CA ALA A 81 -10.99 -3.60 -1.78
C ALA A 81 -9.74 -3.85 -2.64
N LEU A 82 -8.98 -2.81 -2.95
CA LEU A 82 -7.70 -2.88 -3.67
C LEU A 82 -6.67 -3.73 -2.91
N MET A 83 -6.52 -3.51 -1.60
CA MET A 83 -5.61 -4.29 -0.76
C MET A 83 -5.91 -5.79 -0.86
N LEU A 84 -7.19 -6.17 -0.72
CA LEU A 84 -7.61 -7.58 -0.82
C LEU A 84 -7.35 -8.19 -2.20
N ASP A 85 -7.49 -7.42 -3.29
CA ASP A 85 -7.16 -7.90 -4.62
C ASP A 85 -5.66 -8.17 -4.80
N ILE A 86 -4.81 -7.24 -4.33
CA ILE A 86 -3.35 -7.41 -4.37
C ILE A 86 -2.90 -8.61 -3.52
N GLN A 87 -3.46 -8.77 -2.32
CA GLN A 87 -3.19 -9.94 -1.48
C GLN A 87 -3.57 -11.25 -2.19
N ARG A 88 -4.73 -11.29 -2.87
CA ARG A 88 -5.13 -12.47 -3.64
C ARG A 88 -4.15 -12.77 -4.77
N ARG A 89 -3.80 -11.77 -5.59
CA ARG A 89 -2.88 -11.93 -6.72
C ARG A 89 -1.49 -12.37 -6.30
N SER A 90 -1.03 -11.96 -5.13
CA SER A 90 0.28 -12.37 -4.61
C SER A 90 0.41 -13.87 -4.33
N ARG A 91 -0.71 -14.58 -4.16
CA ARG A 91 -0.74 -16.03 -3.94
C ARG A 91 -0.58 -16.82 -5.24
N ASP A 92 -0.85 -16.19 -6.37
CA ASP A 92 -0.74 -16.78 -7.70
C ASP A 92 0.67 -16.58 -8.31
N VAL A 93 1.56 -15.87 -7.59
CA VAL A 93 2.93 -15.50 -8.00
C VAL A 93 3.95 -16.38 -7.29
#